data_AF-A0A9P5UNG9-F1
#
_entry.id   AF-A0A9P5UNG9-F1
#
_cell.length_a   1.000
_cell.length_b   1.000
_cell.length_c   1.000
_cell.angle_alpha   90.00
_cell.angle_beta   90.00
_cell.angle_gamma   90.00
#
_symmetry.space_group_name_H-M   'P 1'
#
loop_
_entity.id
_entity.type
_entity.pdbx_description
1 polymer ?
#
loop_
_entity_poly.entity_id
_entity_poly.type
_entity_poly.pdbx_seq_one_letter_code
_entity_poly.pdbx_strand_id
1 'polypeptide(L)'
;MSHNDRNYNTGRSSRRERIMHEIHNVEDATRISLLHGSEIVTRKARTFCTHFKDFIDNGNVIGLAVGLILGASFTSLVNSLVDDIISPPLGIALGRASLENLFVVIQEGKHPSSTYMTLEQALDDGAVCLAYGRFTQMTFNFFLVAIALFIIIKFFQSFQHEEIIKSKIKCKYCRQKINKNATRCQFCTSWQDKAEPNHTASTAPLLDMDGHMSN
;
A
#
# COMPACT_ATOMS: atom_id res chain seq x y z
N MET A 1 11.14 -20.40 -96.63
CA MET A 1 11.79 -19.54 -95.64
C MET A 1 10.75 -18.65 -94.98
N SER A 2 10.42 -18.95 -93.72
CA SER A 2 9.91 -17.98 -92.75
C SER A 2 11.11 -17.25 -92.13
N HIS A 3 11.07 -16.15 -91.41
CA HIS A 3 10.07 -15.23 -90.85
C HIS A 3 10.84 -13.91 -90.68
N ASN A 4 10.19 -12.74 -90.76
CA ASN A 4 10.74 -11.57 -90.09
C ASN A 4 9.64 -10.65 -89.56
N ASP A 5 9.06 -11.07 -88.43
CA ASP A 5 8.32 -10.20 -87.52
C ASP A 5 9.23 -9.95 -86.31
N ARG A 6 9.72 -8.72 -86.12
CA ARG A 6 10.21 -8.24 -84.82
C ARG A 6 10.45 -6.72 -84.82
N ASN A 7 9.35 -5.95 -84.89
CA ASN A 7 9.39 -4.50 -84.65
C ASN A 7 8.19 -4.08 -83.79
N TYR A 8 8.32 -4.16 -82.46
CA TYR A 8 7.33 -3.57 -81.53
C TYR A 8 7.81 -3.29 -80.08
N ASN A 9 9.09 -3.49 -79.72
CA ASN A 9 9.45 -3.65 -78.29
C ASN A 9 10.39 -2.60 -77.66
N THR A 10 10.56 -1.41 -78.25
CA THR A 10 11.56 -0.42 -77.78
C THR A 10 11.00 0.76 -76.96
N GLY A 11 9.68 0.98 -76.90
CA GLY A 11 9.07 2.07 -76.12
C GLY A 11 8.69 1.73 -74.67
N ARG A 12 8.74 0.45 -74.29
CA ARG A 12 8.20 -0.06 -73.00
C ARG A 12 9.26 -0.17 -71.89
N SER A 13 10.55 -0.14 -72.23
CA SER A 13 11.67 -0.25 -71.28
C SER A 13 11.89 1.05 -70.47
N SER A 14 11.88 2.22 -71.14
CA SER A 14 12.24 3.50 -70.50
C SER A 14 11.20 4.03 -69.49
N ARG A 15 9.92 3.63 -69.62
CA ARG A 15 8.87 3.99 -68.64
C ARG A 15 8.93 3.12 -67.38
N ARG A 16 9.34 1.85 -67.52
CA ARG A 16 9.52 0.93 -66.39
C ARG A 16 10.70 1.32 -65.52
N GLU A 17 11.81 1.79 -66.10
CA GLU A 17 12.98 2.24 -65.33
C GLU A 17 12.68 3.48 -64.48
N ARG A 18 11.94 4.47 -65.01
CA ARG A 18 11.50 5.64 -64.23
C ARG A 18 10.54 5.28 -63.10
N ILE A 19 9.56 4.40 -63.37
CA ILE A 19 8.61 3.93 -62.35
C ILE A 19 9.34 3.16 -61.24
N MET A 20 10.33 2.33 -61.57
CA MET A 20 11.11 1.59 -60.57
C MET A 20 11.99 2.51 -59.71
N HIS A 21 12.59 3.56 -60.28
CA HIS A 21 13.34 4.55 -59.50
C HIS A 21 12.46 5.37 -58.54
N GLU A 22 11.22 5.67 -58.94
CA GLU A 22 10.26 6.40 -58.11
C GLU A 22 9.69 5.54 -56.99
N ILE A 23 9.44 4.24 -57.24
CA ILE A 23 9.03 3.27 -56.21
C ILE A 23 10.13 3.08 -55.16
N HIS A 24 11.39 2.93 -55.58
CA HIS A 24 12.51 2.76 -54.64
C HIS A 24 12.70 3.99 -53.75
N ASN A 25 12.57 5.20 -54.31
CA ASN A 25 12.66 6.46 -53.58
C ASN A 25 11.49 6.64 -52.58
N VAL A 26 10.30 6.14 -52.90
CA VAL A 26 9.12 6.16 -52.02
C VAL A 26 9.25 5.15 -50.87
N GLU A 27 9.76 3.95 -51.12
CA GLU A 27 10.07 2.96 -50.07
C GLU A 27 11.18 3.44 -49.13
N ASP A 28 12.20 4.12 -49.65
CA ASP A 28 13.27 4.71 -48.84
C ASP A 28 12.76 5.89 -48.00
N ALA A 29 11.89 6.75 -48.56
CA ALA A 29 11.25 7.85 -47.83
C ALA A 29 10.32 7.36 -46.71
N THR A 30 9.58 6.27 -46.93
CA THR A 30 8.72 5.66 -45.90
C THR A 30 9.52 4.99 -44.80
N ARG A 31 10.63 4.32 -45.12
CA ARG A 31 11.55 3.75 -44.12
C ARG A 31 12.20 4.82 -43.24
N ILE A 32 12.67 5.92 -43.82
CA ILE A 32 13.28 7.04 -43.08
C ILE A 32 12.25 7.66 -42.12
N SER A 33 10.99 7.79 -42.55
CA SER A 33 9.90 8.33 -41.72
C SER A 33 9.54 7.43 -40.54
N LEU A 34 9.52 6.11 -40.72
CA LEU A 34 9.21 5.13 -39.67
C LEU A 34 10.35 5.00 -38.64
N LEU A 35 11.61 5.10 -39.08
CA LEU A 35 12.76 5.10 -38.18
C LEU A 35 12.78 6.36 -37.30
N HIS A 36 12.54 7.55 -37.88
CA HIS A 36 12.40 8.79 -37.10
C HIS A 36 11.23 8.77 -36.12
N GLY A 37 10.08 8.18 -36.48
CA GLY A 37 8.95 8.02 -35.56
C GLY A 37 9.30 7.20 -34.31
N SER A 38 10.09 6.13 -34.47
CA SER A 38 10.52 5.27 -33.37
C SER A 38 11.51 5.94 -32.40
N GLU A 39 12.40 6.81 -32.91
CA GLU A 39 13.36 7.55 -32.07
C GLU A 39 12.68 8.65 -31.23
N ILE A 40 11.67 9.33 -31.78
CA ILE A 40 10.91 10.37 -31.06
C ILE A 40 10.14 9.77 -29.88
N VAL A 41 9.53 8.59 -30.07
CA VAL A 41 8.82 7.85 -29.02
C VAL A 41 9.80 7.41 -27.92
N THR A 42 10.96 6.87 -28.31
CA THR A 42 11.98 6.40 -27.36
C THR A 42 12.56 7.55 -26.54
N ARG A 43 12.77 8.72 -27.15
CA ARG A 43 13.29 9.92 -26.46
C ARG A 43 12.25 10.52 -25.50
N LYS A 44 11.00 10.68 -25.92
CA LYS A 44 9.91 11.17 -25.04
C LYS A 44 9.66 10.22 -23.87
N ALA A 45 9.67 8.91 -24.11
CA ALA A 45 9.49 7.91 -23.05
C ALA A 45 10.61 8.00 -22.01
N ARG A 46 11.87 8.13 -22.44
CA ARG A 46 13.00 8.32 -21.51
C ARG A 46 12.83 9.60 -20.69
N THR A 47 12.52 10.73 -21.33
CA THR A 47 12.29 12.00 -20.64
C THR A 47 11.15 11.90 -19.61
N PHE A 48 10.02 11.27 -19.98
CA PHE A 48 8.92 11.02 -19.05
C PHE A 48 9.33 10.13 -17.88
N CYS A 49 10.01 9.00 -18.12
CA CYS A 49 10.50 8.12 -17.05
C CYS A 49 11.50 8.83 -16.14
N THR A 50 12.30 9.76 -16.67
CA THR A 50 13.24 10.57 -15.87
C THR A 50 12.46 11.52 -14.96
N HIS A 51 11.47 12.25 -15.51
CA HIS A 51 10.60 13.13 -14.72
C HIS A 51 9.74 12.37 -13.71
N PHE A 52 9.29 11.15 -14.05
CA PHE A 52 8.54 10.31 -13.13
C PHE A 52 9.41 9.79 -11.99
N LYS A 53 10.66 9.43 -12.29
CA LYS A 53 11.66 9.10 -11.27
C LYS A 53 11.93 10.30 -10.35
N ASP A 54 12.17 11.48 -10.91
CA ASP A 54 12.36 12.72 -10.15
C ASP A 54 11.12 13.07 -9.29
N PHE A 55 9.92 12.73 -9.77
CA PHE A 55 8.68 12.90 -9.01
C PHE A 55 8.59 11.94 -7.82
N ILE A 56 8.91 10.66 -8.01
CA ILE A 56 8.95 9.60 -6.99
C ILE A 56 10.02 9.86 -5.93
N ASP A 57 11.17 10.38 -6.36
CA ASP A 57 12.30 10.70 -5.49
C ASP A 57 12.01 11.92 -4.57
N ASN A 58 10.87 12.62 -4.77
CA ASN A 58 10.31 13.50 -3.74
C ASN A 58 9.84 12.64 -2.56
N GLY A 59 10.74 12.37 -1.61
CA GLY A 59 10.61 11.35 -0.55
C GLY A 59 9.34 11.36 0.32
N ASN A 60 8.48 12.37 0.23
CA ASN A 60 7.15 12.37 0.83
C ASN A 60 6.16 11.41 0.13
N VAL A 61 6.30 11.17 -1.18
CA VAL A 61 5.34 10.36 -1.96
C VAL A 61 5.52 8.86 -1.70
N ILE A 62 6.77 8.40 -1.58
CA ILE A 62 7.07 6.98 -1.35
C ILE A 62 6.56 6.49 -0.01
N GLY A 63 6.71 7.29 1.05
CA GLY A 63 6.22 6.95 2.38
C GLY A 63 4.70 6.81 2.42
N LEU A 64 3.98 7.71 1.74
CA LEU A 64 2.53 7.64 1.58
C LEU A 64 2.10 6.42 0.76
N ALA A 65 2.78 6.14 -0.36
CA ALA A 65 2.46 5.01 -1.22
C ALA A 65 2.63 3.66 -0.50
N VAL A 66 3.76 3.46 0.18
CA VAL A 66 4.02 2.24 0.94
C VAL A 66 3.02 2.09 2.09
N GLY A 67 2.68 3.18 2.79
CA GLY A 67 1.67 3.17 3.85
C GLY A 67 0.28 2.75 3.36
N LEU A 68 -0.15 3.21 2.19
CA LEU A 68 -1.45 2.85 1.60
C LEU A 68 -1.50 1.38 1.16
N ILE A 69 -0.43 0.89 0.51
CA ILE A 69 -0.35 -0.51 0.07
C ILE A 69 -0.36 -1.45 1.29
N LEU A 70 0.49 -1.19 2.28
CA LEU A 70 0.52 -1.97 3.52
C LEU A 70 -0.82 -1.90 4.27
N GLY A 71 -1.46 -0.73 4.31
CA GLY A 71 -2.77 -0.55 4.92
C GLY A 71 -3.87 -1.36 4.23
N ALA A 72 -3.88 -1.37 2.89
CA ALA A 72 -4.84 -2.15 2.11
C ALA A 72 -4.65 -3.66 2.32
N SER A 73 -3.42 -4.15 2.20
CA SER A 73 -3.11 -5.58 2.41
C SER A 73 -3.42 -6.03 3.84
N PHE A 74 -3.11 -5.19 4.84
CA PHE A 74 -3.40 -5.51 6.23
C PHE A 74 -4.91 -5.54 6.51
N THR A 75 -5.69 -4.63 5.92
CA THR A 75 -7.16 -4.64 6.02
C THR A 75 -7.73 -5.95 5.46
N SER A 76 -7.27 -6.38 4.28
CA SER A 76 -7.70 -7.66 3.69
C SER A 76 -7.32 -8.88 4.54
N LEU A 77 -6.15 -8.86 5.19
CA LEU A 77 -5.73 -9.93 6.10
C LEU A 77 -6.65 -10.02 7.32
N VAL A 78 -7.00 -8.89 7.93
CA VAL A 78 -7.92 -8.87 9.07
C VAL A 78 -9.32 -9.30 8.65
N ASN A 79 -9.79 -8.88 7.47
CA ASN A 79 -11.09 -9.29 6.94
C ASN A 79 -11.14 -10.82 6.72
N SER A 80 -10.13 -11.42 6.10
CA SER A 80 -10.06 -12.89 5.93
C SER A 80 -10.00 -13.62 7.28
N LEU A 81 -9.26 -13.10 8.27
CA LEU A 81 -9.28 -13.67 9.63
C LEU A 81 -10.69 -13.63 10.25
N VAL A 82 -11.43 -12.55 10.06
CA VAL A 82 -12.79 -12.42 10.61
C VAL A 82 -13.76 -13.31 9.85
N ASP A 83 -13.78 -13.23 8.52
CA ASP A 83 -14.74 -13.90 7.66
C ASP A 83 -14.51 -15.43 7.60
N ASP A 84 -13.25 -15.86 7.52
CA ASP A 84 -12.92 -17.28 7.30
C ASP A 84 -12.71 -18.05 8.60
N ILE A 85 -12.25 -17.39 9.68
CA ILE A 85 -11.88 -18.07 10.94
C ILE A 85 -12.86 -17.75 12.07
N ILE A 86 -13.26 -16.49 12.25
CA ILE A 86 -14.11 -16.09 13.39
C ILE A 86 -15.59 -16.32 13.08
N SER A 87 -16.04 -15.98 11.87
CA SER A 87 -17.44 -16.04 11.47
C SER A 87 -18.03 -17.46 11.49
N PRO A 88 -17.38 -18.53 10.98
CA PRO A 88 -18.00 -19.86 10.94
C PRO A 88 -18.27 -20.46 12.33
N PRO A 89 -17.34 -20.42 13.31
CA PRO A 89 -17.62 -20.83 14.68
C PRO A 89 -18.74 -20.00 15.34
N LEU A 90 -18.76 -18.69 15.09
CA LEU A 90 -19.78 -17.80 15.65
C LEU A 90 -21.17 -18.08 15.06
N GLY A 91 -21.23 -18.38 13.75
CA GLY A 91 -22.47 -18.74 13.05
C GLY A 91 -23.05 -20.08 13.53
N ILE A 92 -22.21 -21.03 13.93
CA ILE A 92 -22.67 -22.28 14.56
C ILE A 92 -23.14 -22.01 15.99
N ALA A 93 -22.39 -21.22 16.77
CA ALA A 93 -22.71 -20.91 18.17
C ALA A 93 -24.01 -20.08 18.33
N LEU A 94 -24.26 -19.14 17.41
CA LEU A 94 -25.48 -18.32 17.37
C LEU A 94 -26.63 -19.01 16.61
N GLY A 95 -26.44 -20.26 16.18
CA GLY A 95 -27.47 -21.10 15.57
C GLY A 95 -27.81 -20.70 14.13
N ARG A 96 -26.96 -21.05 13.16
CA ARG A 96 -27.17 -20.84 11.69
C ARG A 96 -27.83 -19.50 11.35
N ALA A 97 -27.53 -18.45 12.11
CA ALA A 97 -28.15 -17.14 11.97
C ALA A 97 -27.55 -16.47 10.73
N SER A 98 -28.11 -16.76 9.57
CA SER A 98 -27.85 -15.99 8.35
C SER A 98 -28.56 -14.65 8.51
N LEU A 99 -27.93 -13.75 9.26
CA LEU A 99 -28.42 -12.38 9.44
C LEU A 99 -28.60 -11.71 8.07
N GLU A 100 -27.86 -12.12 7.05
CA GLU A 100 -28.00 -11.65 5.66
C GLU A 100 -29.40 -11.83 5.07
N ASN A 101 -30.08 -12.92 5.41
CA ASN A 101 -31.39 -13.29 4.86
C ASN A 101 -32.56 -12.73 5.69
N LEU A 102 -32.29 -11.87 6.67
CA LEU A 102 -33.33 -11.10 7.35
C LEU A 102 -33.68 -9.87 6.50
N PHE A 103 -34.78 -9.97 5.77
CA PHE A 103 -35.32 -8.87 4.98
C PHE A 103 -36.83 -8.75 5.16
N VAL A 104 -37.32 -7.50 5.13
CA VAL A 104 -38.75 -7.22 5.09
C VAL A 104 -39.09 -6.82 3.66
N VAL A 105 -39.99 -7.58 3.01
CA VAL A 105 -40.53 -7.20 1.70
C VAL A 105 -41.57 -6.10 1.92
N ILE A 106 -41.36 -4.94 1.32
CA ILE A 106 -42.27 -3.79 1.42
C ILE A 106 -43.26 -3.78 0.24
N GLN A 107 -42.78 -4.21 -0.93
CA GLN A 107 -43.58 -4.33 -2.14
C GLN A 107 -43.29 -5.67 -2.81
N GLU A 108 -44.33 -6.48 -2.97
CA GLU A 108 -44.24 -7.78 -3.64
C GLU A 108 -43.97 -7.61 -5.15
N GLY A 109 -43.14 -8.49 -5.70
CA GLY A 109 -42.79 -8.54 -7.12
C GLY A 109 -43.87 -9.17 -7.99
N LYS A 110 -43.52 -9.50 -9.24
CA LYS A 110 -44.48 -10.00 -10.26
C LYS A 110 -45.09 -11.39 -9.97
N HIS A 111 -44.49 -12.18 -9.07
CA HIS A 111 -45.00 -13.48 -8.65
C HIS A 111 -45.12 -13.52 -7.12
N PRO A 112 -46.33 -13.59 -6.54
CA PRO A 112 -46.50 -13.81 -5.10
C PRO A 112 -46.26 -15.29 -4.80
N SER A 113 -44.99 -15.73 -4.89
CA SER A 113 -44.60 -17.01 -4.34
C SER A 113 -44.39 -16.81 -2.85
N SER A 114 -45.26 -17.39 -2.05
CA SER A 114 -45.27 -17.23 -0.60
C SER A 114 -43.90 -17.58 0.00
N THR A 115 -43.21 -16.54 0.47
CA THR A 115 -41.97 -16.56 1.24
C THR A 115 -40.70 -16.83 0.40
N TYR A 116 -40.05 -15.74 -0.01
CA TYR A 116 -38.66 -15.75 -0.47
C TYR A 116 -37.75 -16.27 0.64
N MET A 117 -36.92 -17.27 0.35
CA MET A 117 -35.99 -17.86 1.32
C MET A 117 -34.65 -17.13 1.36
N THR A 118 -34.32 -16.37 0.32
CA THR A 118 -33.08 -15.60 0.20
C THR A 118 -33.36 -14.20 -0.34
N LEU A 119 -32.51 -13.24 0.07
CA LEU A 119 -32.61 -11.85 -0.36
C LEU A 119 -32.48 -11.70 -1.88
N GLU A 120 -31.61 -12.51 -2.50
CA GLU A 120 -31.31 -12.47 -3.93
C GLU A 120 -32.52 -12.84 -4.79
N GLN A 121 -33.30 -13.84 -4.36
CA GLN A 121 -34.53 -14.24 -5.05
C GLN A 121 -35.61 -13.14 -5.02
N ALA A 122 -35.71 -12.42 -3.90
CA ALA A 122 -36.66 -11.32 -3.78
C ALA A 122 -36.25 -10.11 -4.65
N LEU A 123 -34.95 -9.88 -4.81
CA LEU A 123 -34.43 -8.80 -5.64
C LEU A 123 -34.60 -9.08 -7.14
N ASP A 124 -34.38 -10.32 -7.57
CA ASP A 124 -34.53 -10.74 -8.98
C ASP A 124 -35.99 -10.69 -9.46
N ASP A 125 -36.95 -10.92 -8.55
CA ASP A 125 -38.38 -10.77 -8.80
C ASP A 125 -38.86 -9.30 -8.87
N GLY A 126 -37.95 -8.36 -8.62
CA GLY A 126 -38.23 -6.92 -8.57
C GLY A 126 -39.01 -6.50 -7.33
N ALA A 127 -39.01 -7.32 -6.26
CA ALA A 127 -39.63 -6.96 -5.00
C ALA A 127 -38.74 -5.94 -4.26
N VAL A 128 -39.35 -4.86 -3.77
CA VAL A 128 -38.64 -3.84 -3.00
C VAL A 128 -38.49 -4.34 -1.57
N CYS A 129 -37.28 -4.75 -1.21
CA CYS A 129 -36.98 -5.35 0.09
C CYS A 129 -36.10 -4.43 0.96
N LEU A 130 -36.49 -4.23 2.21
CA LEU A 130 -35.65 -3.63 3.24
C LEU A 130 -34.77 -4.73 3.87
N ALA A 131 -33.53 -4.83 3.38
CA ALA A 131 -32.53 -5.80 3.83
C ALA A 131 -31.81 -5.35 5.13
N TYR A 132 -32.54 -5.23 6.24
CA TYR A 132 -31.95 -4.83 7.54
C TYR A 132 -30.94 -5.84 8.08
N GLY A 133 -31.06 -7.09 7.63
CA GLY A 133 -30.15 -8.18 7.93
C GLY A 133 -28.71 -7.94 7.45
N ARG A 134 -28.55 -7.53 6.19
CA ARG A 134 -27.24 -7.21 5.60
C ARG A 134 -26.52 -6.07 6.33
N PHE A 135 -27.27 -5.04 6.72
CA PHE A 135 -26.73 -3.93 7.51
C PHE A 135 -26.24 -4.39 8.90
N THR A 136 -27.03 -5.23 9.55
CA THR A 136 -26.70 -5.78 10.88
C THR A 136 -25.45 -6.67 10.80
N GLN A 137 -25.34 -7.51 9.76
CA GLN A 137 -24.16 -8.33 9.49
C GLN A 137 -22.90 -7.49 9.27
N MET A 138 -22.97 -6.43 8.45
CA MET A 138 -21.83 -5.50 8.25
C MET A 138 -21.43 -4.80 9.55
N THR A 139 -22.40 -4.46 10.39
CA THR A 139 -22.15 -3.87 11.71
C THR A 139 -21.41 -4.85 12.62
N PHE A 140 -21.85 -6.11 12.71
CA PHE A 140 -21.15 -7.14 13.48
C PHE A 140 -19.74 -7.41 12.94
N ASN A 141 -19.56 -7.46 11.62
CA ASN A 141 -18.25 -7.63 11.00
C ASN A 141 -17.29 -6.50 11.41
N PHE A 142 -17.74 -5.24 11.37
CA PHE A 142 -16.95 -4.10 11.84
C PHE A 142 -16.48 -4.25 13.29
N PHE A 143 -17.36 -4.67 14.21
CA PHE A 143 -16.98 -4.93 15.60
C PHE A 143 -15.98 -6.09 15.73
N LEU A 144 -16.17 -7.17 14.97
CA LEU A 144 -15.25 -8.31 14.98
C LEU A 144 -13.86 -7.93 14.45
N VAL A 145 -13.77 -7.16 13.37
CA VAL A 145 -12.53 -6.60 12.84
C VAL A 145 -11.83 -5.72 13.88
N ALA A 146 -12.58 -4.85 14.57
CA ALA A 146 -12.04 -4.00 15.63
C ALA A 146 -11.47 -4.83 16.80
N ILE A 147 -12.18 -5.87 17.23
CA ILE A 147 -11.73 -6.78 18.30
C ILE A 147 -10.51 -7.59 17.84
N ALA A 148 -10.53 -8.13 16.62
CA ALA A 148 -9.41 -8.89 16.04
C ALA A 148 -8.14 -8.02 15.97
N LEU A 149 -8.25 -6.79 15.48
CA LEU A 149 -7.15 -5.84 15.44
C LEU A 149 -6.62 -5.52 16.85
N PHE A 150 -7.50 -5.33 17.82
CA PHE A 150 -7.12 -5.10 19.21
C PHE A 150 -6.34 -6.29 19.79
N ILE A 151 -6.80 -7.52 19.56
CA ILE A 151 -6.11 -8.74 20.01
C ILE A 151 -4.73 -8.84 19.34
N ILE A 152 -4.62 -8.61 18.04
CA ILE A 152 -3.35 -8.66 17.31
C ILE A 152 -2.38 -7.61 17.85
N ILE A 153 -2.80 -6.36 18.02
CA ILE A 153 -1.95 -5.30 18.55
C ILE A 153 -1.50 -5.63 19.98
N LYS A 154 -2.43 -6.09 20.84
CA LYS A 154 -2.11 -6.50 22.21
C LYS A 154 -1.16 -7.69 22.25
N PHE A 155 -1.33 -8.64 21.34
CA PHE A 155 -0.45 -9.79 21.17
C PHE A 155 0.96 -9.29 20.82
N PHE A 156 1.12 -8.52 19.74
CA PHE A 156 2.42 -7.97 19.36
C PHE A 156 3.05 -7.08 20.44
N GLN A 157 2.27 -6.24 21.13
CA GLN A 157 2.75 -5.44 22.26
C GLN A 157 3.22 -6.31 23.44
N SER A 158 2.55 -7.45 23.68
CA SER A 158 2.96 -8.39 24.72
C SER A 158 4.27 -9.10 24.39
N PHE A 159 4.55 -9.37 23.10
CA PHE A 159 5.81 -9.99 22.67
C PHE A 159 6.94 -8.96 22.47
N GLN A 160 6.62 -7.74 22.06
CA GLN A 160 7.57 -6.65 21.92
C GLN A 160 7.72 -5.87 23.22
N HIS A 161 8.10 -6.57 24.28
CA HIS A 161 8.43 -5.95 25.56
C HIS A 161 9.83 -5.31 25.57
N GLU A 162 10.21 -4.66 24.46
CA GLU A 162 11.43 -3.87 24.38
C GLU A 162 11.08 -2.39 24.27
N GLU A 163 11.59 -1.60 25.21
CA GLU A 163 11.39 -0.16 25.32
C GLU A 163 12.03 0.59 24.13
N ILE A 164 11.39 0.58 22.96
CA ILE A 164 11.82 1.41 21.81
C ILE A 164 11.41 2.88 22.01
N ILE A 165 10.74 3.21 23.12
CA ILE A 165 10.64 4.58 23.62
C ILE A 165 11.58 4.68 24.81
N LYS A 166 12.87 4.91 24.54
CA LYS A 166 13.82 5.45 25.53
C LYS A 166 13.08 6.51 26.34
N SER A 167 12.73 6.19 27.59
CA SER A 167 11.90 7.05 28.43
C SER A 167 12.51 8.45 28.45
N LYS A 168 11.78 9.44 27.94
CA LYS A 168 12.30 10.80 27.79
C LYS A 168 12.04 11.58 29.07
N ILE A 169 13.08 11.87 29.84
CA ILE A 169 12.98 12.77 30.99
C ILE A 169 13.11 14.22 30.51
N LYS A 170 12.59 15.20 31.28
CA LYS A 170 12.82 16.62 30.98
C LYS A 170 14.17 17.05 31.57
N CYS A 171 14.98 17.74 30.78
CA CYS A 171 16.22 18.35 31.28
C CYS A 171 15.91 19.48 32.29
N LYS A 172 16.69 19.57 33.38
CA LYS A 172 16.51 20.58 34.45
C LYS A 172 16.70 22.03 33.96
N TYR A 173 17.60 22.23 33.00
CA TYR A 173 17.97 23.57 32.52
C TYR A 173 17.12 24.02 31.32
N CYS A 174 17.12 23.26 30.23
CA CYS A 174 16.45 23.64 28.98
C CYS A 174 15.01 23.13 28.83
N ARG A 175 14.52 22.31 29.76
CA ARG A 175 13.18 21.68 29.76
C ARG A 175 12.86 20.81 28.53
N GLN A 176 13.80 20.63 27.62
CA GLN A 176 13.65 19.74 26.47
C GLN A 176 13.66 18.26 26.91
N LYS A 177 12.93 17.43 26.16
CA LYS A 177 12.82 15.99 26.40
C LYS A 177 14.11 15.29 25.93
N ILE A 178 14.83 14.67 26.86
CA ILE A 178 16.10 13.99 26.62
C ILE A 178 16.02 12.53 27.05
N ASN A 179 16.88 11.69 26.47
CA ASN A 179 16.96 10.26 26.82
C ASN A 179 17.35 10.10 28.30
N LYS A 180 16.64 9.24 29.06
CA LYS A 180 16.91 8.93 30.48
C LYS A 180 18.38 8.64 30.79
N ASN A 181 19.12 8.02 29.87
CA ASN A 181 20.52 7.63 30.06
C ASN A 181 21.54 8.65 29.50
N ALA A 182 21.11 9.86 29.13
CA ALA A 182 22.01 10.88 28.60
C ALA A 182 22.71 11.64 29.73
N THR A 183 24.04 11.49 29.83
CA THR A 183 24.91 12.24 30.76
C THR A 183 25.00 13.73 30.41
N ARG A 184 24.89 14.06 29.12
CA ARG A 184 24.79 15.43 28.62
C ARG A 184 23.53 15.67 27.82
N CYS A 185 22.95 16.86 28.01
CA CYS A 185 21.83 17.32 27.21
C CYS A 185 22.27 17.68 25.79
N GLN A 186 21.61 17.13 24.75
CA GLN A 186 21.88 17.47 23.35
C GLN A 186 21.52 18.93 22.99
N PHE A 187 20.59 19.56 23.71
CA PHE A 187 20.07 20.89 23.39
C PHE A 187 20.83 22.02 24.08
N CYS A 188 21.24 21.84 25.34
CA CYS A 188 21.92 22.88 26.12
C CYS A 188 23.32 22.48 26.59
N THR A 189 23.81 21.29 26.25
CA THR A 189 25.12 20.75 26.64
C THR A 189 25.39 20.67 28.14
N SER A 190 24.41 21.04 28.97
CA SER A 190 24.51 20.94 30.43
C SER A 190 24.63 19.48 30.83
N TRP A 191 25.49 19.24 31.81
CA TRP A 191 25.59 17.98 32.52
C TRP A 191 24.29 17.68 33.25
N GLN A 192 23.86 16.43 33.19
CA GLN A 192 22.65 15.93 33.85
C GLN A 192 22.98 14.95 34.97
N ASP A 193 24.12 15.18 35.64
CA ASP A 193 24.65 14.30 36.66
C ASP A 193 23.61 14.12 37.77
N LYS A 194 22.89 13.01 37.68
CA LYS A 194 22.11 12.44 38.77
C LYS A 194 23.11 11.71 39.67
N ALA A 195 23.85 12.47 40.46
CA ALA A 195 24.56 11.91 41.60
C ALA A 195 23.54 11.62 42.71
N GLU A 196 22.75 10.58 42.52
CA GLU A 196 22.23 9.75 43.61
C GLU A 196 22.36 8.31 43.15
N PRO A 197 23.51 7.65 43.39
CA PRO A 197 23.57 6.21 43.27
C PRO A 197 22.61 5.63 44.32
N ASN A 198 21.58 4.92 43.85
CA ASN A 198 20.81 4.04 44.72
C ASN A 198 21.81 3.16 45.50
N HIS A 199 21.72 3.26 46.81
CA HIS A 199 22.57 2.61 47.81
C HIS A 199 22.94 1.18 47.42
N THR A 200 24.22 0.95 47.12
CA THR A 200 25.11 0.03 47.85
C THR A 200 26.41 -0.18 47.06
N ALA A 201 27.53 -0.12 47.79
CA ALA A 201 28.85 -0.62 47.42
C ALA A 201 29.61 0.14 46.30
N SER A 202 30.12 1.32 46.61
CA SER A 202 31.55 1.60 46.38
C SER A 202 31.98 2.82 47.21
N THR A 203 32.35 2.56 48.46
CA THR A 203 33.29 3.39 49.18
C THR A 203 34.62 3.36 48.45
N ALA A 204 34.94 4.42 47.70
CA ALA A 204 36.32 4.80 47.47
C ALA A 204 36.63 5.93 48.47
N PRO A 205 37.60 5.74 49.40
CA PRO A 205 37.95 6.77 50.37
C PRO A 205 38.44 8.04 49.66
N LEU A 206 37.97 9.17 50.15
CA LEU A 206 38.55 10.48 49.89
C LEU A 206 40.02 10.40 50.37
N LEU A 207 40.99 10.61 49.48
CA LEU A 207 42.37 10.86 49.91
C LEU A 207 42.40 12.28 50.47
N ASP A 208 42.24 12.39 51.77
CA ASP A 208 42.55 13.60 52.52
C ASP A 208 44.05 13.88 52.40
N MET A 209 44.39 15.10 51.98
CA MET A 209 45.78 15.56 51.75
C MET A 209 46.47 16.04 53.03
N ASP A 210 45.94 15.74 54.21
CA ASP A 210 46.49 16.22 55.48
C ASP A 210 46.79 15.05 56.41
N GLY A 211 48.05 14.62 56.40
CA GLY A 211 48.56 13.57 57.26
C GLY A 211 48.60 13.96 58.74
N HIS A 212 47.48 13.79 59.45
CA HIS A 212 47.46 13.78 60.91
C HIS A 212 46.61 12.62 61.46
N MET A 213 47.29 11.68 62.13
CA MET A 213 46.66 10.73 63.05
C MET A 213 46.30 11.47 64.34
N SER A 214 45.01 11.50 64.67
CA SER A 214 44.54 11.73 66.04
C SER A 214 43.66 10.56 66.47
N ASN A 215 43.98 10.07 67.67
CA ASN A 215 43.57 8.82 68.33
C ASN A 215 42.06 8.61 68.46
#